data_AF-A0A9E4HXR1-F1
#
_entry.id   AF-A0A9E4HXR1-F1
#
_cell.length_a   1.000
_cell.length_b   1.000
_cell.length_c   1.000
_cell.angle_alpha   90.00
_cell.angle_beta   90.00
_cell.angle_gamma   90.00
#
_symmetry.space_group_name_H-M   'P 1'
#
loop_
_entity.id
_entity.type
_entity.pdbx_description
1 polymer ?
#
loop_
_entity_poly.entity_id
_entity_poly.type
_entity_poly.pdbx_seq_one_letter_code
_entity_poly.pdbx_strand_id
1 'polypeptide(L)'
;MKLAMRAGRSRHYRVPDILGRHLAETGLAAALSREQIARMFREIQSDAEKAFETALAEMRSGFPMALFDAVRHGFEQRVGRLTPMT
;
A
#
# COMPACT_ATOMS: atom_id res chain seq x y z
N MET A 1 14.69 -1.90 -4.65
CA MET A 1 13.69 -1.18 -5.46
C MET A 1 13.51 0.24 -4.94
N LYS A 2 13.31 1.21 -5.83
CA LYS A 2 12.99 2.61 -5.50
C LYS A 2 11.69 3.03 -6.19
N LEU A 3 10.91 3.89 -5.55
CA LEU A 3 9.76 4.57 -6.16
C LEU A 3 10.26 5.60 -7.19
N ALA A 4 9.45 5.84 -8.22
CA ALA A 4 9.69 6.93 -9.17
C ALA A 4 9.52 8.31 -8.52
N MET A 5 8.54 8.43 -7.60
CA MET A 5 8.26 9.64 -6.83
C MET A 5 8.55 9.42 -5.36
N ARG A 6 9.03 10.47 -4.67
CA ARG A 6 9.28 10.39 -3.22
C ARG A 6 7.97 10.34 -2.44
N ALA A 7 8.02 9.70 -1.27
CA ALA A 7 7.01 9.88 -0.23
C ALA A 7 7.57 10.68 0.94
N GLY A 8 6.71 11.46 1.58
CA GLY A 8 6.99 12.22 2.78
C GLY A 8 7.70 13.54 2.53
N ARG A 9 8.19 14.15 3.61
CA ARG A 9 8.84 15.46 3.57
C ARG A 9 10.27 15.41 3.05
N SER A 10 10.91 14.24 3.13
CA SER A 10 12.31 13.99 2.75
C SER A 10 12.42 13.10 1.51
N ARG A 11 13.65 12.75 1.11
CA ARG A 11 13.95 11.89 -0.06
C ARG A 11 13.69 10.40 0.22
N HIS A 12 12.50 10.02 0.69
CA HIS A 12 12.16 8.59 0.86
C HIS A 12 11.73 7.98 -0.47
N TYR A 13 12.63 7.20 -1.06
CA TYR A 13 12.39 6.49 -2.32
C TYR A 13 12.45 4.97 -2.17
N ARG A 14 13.20 4.45 -1.20
CA ARG A 14 13.43 3.01 -1.06
C ARG A 14 12.16 2.36 -0.53
N VAL A 15 11.56 1.47 -1.32
CA VAL A 15 10.28 0.82 -0.96
C VAL A 15 10.29 0.12 0.40
N PRO A 16 11.36 -0.61 0.79
CA PRO A 16 11.41 -1.23 2.11
C PRO A 16 11.36 -0.24 3.28
N ASP A 17 11.75 1.01 3.05
CA ASP A 17 11.89 2.06 4.06
C ASP A 17 10.64 2.97 4.14
N ILE A 18 9.64 2.73 3.28
CA ILE A 18 8.37 3.49 3.29
C ILE A 18 7.47 2.97 4.42
N LEU A 19 6.91 3.90 5.19
CA LEU A 19 6.03 3.68 6.34
C LEU A 19 4.79 4.58 6.18
N GLY A 20 3.71 4.27 6.90
CA GLY A 20 2.45 5.02 6.85
C GLY A 20 2.64 6.52 7.07
N ARG A 21 3.53 6.93 7.98
CA ARG A 21 3.86 8.36 8.21
C ARG A 21 4.36 9.09 6.96
N HIS A 22 5.15 8.45 6.09
CA HIS A 22 5.68 9.10 4.89
C HIS A 22 4.55 9.32 3.86
N LEU A 23 3.62 8.38 3.77
CA LEU A 23 2.45 8.52 2.91
C LEU A 23 1.48 9.59 3.46
N ALA A 24 1.28 9.61 4.79
CA ALA A 24 0.46 10.63 5.44
C ALA A 24 1.01 12.04 5.25
N GLU A 25 2.32 12.23 5.41
CA GLU A 25 3.00 13.49 5.10
C GLU A 25 2.77 13.96 3.65
N THR A 26 2.77 13.01 2.70
CA THR A 26 2.49 13.31 1.28
C THR A 26 1.03 13.73 1.09
N GLY A 27 0.09 13.02 1.72
CA GLY A 27 -1.33 13.35 1.66
C GLY A 27 -1.63 14.73 2.25
N LEU A 28 -1.02 15.06 3.39
CA LEU A 28 -1.14 16.40 4.01
C LEU A 28 -0.61 17.49 3.08
N ALA A 29 0.54 17.27 2.43
CA ALA A 29 1.08 18.22 1.45
C ALA A 29 0.19 18.35 0.20
N ALA A 30 -0.59 17.32 -0.12
CA ALA A 30 -1.60 17.32 -1.17
C ALA A 30 -2.98 17.81 -0.70
N ALA A 31 -3.05 18.47 0.46
CA ALA A 31 -4.27 19.04 1.06
C ALA A 31 -5.36 18.02 1.44
N LEU A 32 -4.99 16.77 1.70
CA LEU A 32 -5.89 15.79 2.32
C LEU A 32 -5.94 15.99 3.84
N SER A 33 -7.12 15.81 4.43
CA SER A 33 -7.30 15.79 5.89
C SER A 33 -6.72 14.51 6.51
N ARG A 34 -6.42 14.56 7.81
CA ARG A 34 -5.96 13.38 8.56
C ARG A 34 -6.99 12.26 8.57
N GLU A 35 -8.26 12.63 8.65
CA GLU A 35 -9.40 11.72 8.63
C GLU A 35 -9.51 11.03 7.27
N GLN A 36 -9.34 11.77 6.16
CA GLN A 36 -9.32 11.19 4.81
C GLN A 36 -8.17 10.19 4.66
N ILE A 37 -6.96 10.54 5.10
CA ILE A 37 -5.79 9.65 5.06
C ILE A 37 -6.04 8.39 5.90
N ALA A 38 -6.50 8.54 7.13
CA ALA A 38 -6.75 7.43 8.04
C ALA A 38 -7.86 6.51 7.51
N ARG A 39 -8.90 7.08 6.87
CA ARG A 39 -9.95 6.31 6.20
C ARG A 39 -9.38 5.48 5.05
N MET A 40 -8.60 6.08 4.15
CA MET A 40 -7.98 5.33 3.05
C MET A 40 -7.08 4.19 3.54
N PHE A 41 -6.30 4.42 4.62
CA PHE A 41 -5.48 3.35 5.20
C PHE A 41 -6.32 2.19 5.73
N ARG A 42 -7.45 2.49 6.40
CA ARG A 42 -8.38 1.47 6.86
C ARG A 42 -9.05 0.72 5.72
N GLU A 43 -9.49 1.42 4.68
CA GLU A 43 -10.09 0.83 3.48
C GLU A 43 -9.11 -0.13 2.79
N ILE A 44 -7.85 0.29 2.57
CA ILE A 44 -6.82 -0.60 1.99
C ILE A 44 -6.59 -1.84 2.87
N GLN A 45 -6.61 -1.70 4.19
CA GLN A 45 -6.45 -2.82 5.12
C GLN A 45 -7.67 -3.76 5.14
N SER A 46 -8.88 -3.22 5.16
CA SER A 46 -10.12 -4.01 5.21
C SER A 46 -10.39 -4.74 3.90
N ASP A 47 -10.02 -4.14 2.78
CA ASP A 47 -10.37 -4.66 1.46
C ASP A 47 -9.31 -5.59 0.89
N ALA A 48 -8.14 -5.69 1.53
CA ALA A 48 -6.99 -6.44 1.07
C ALA A 48 -7.32 -7.89 0.68
N GLU A 49 -7.92 -8.67 1.58
CA GLU A 49 -8.22 -10.09 1.35
C GLU A 49 -9.14 -10.25 0.13
N LYS A 50 -10.26 -9.53 0.12
CA LYS A 50 -11.26 -9.58 -0.96
C LYS A 50 -10.68 -9.10 -2.29
N ALA A 51 -9.77 -8.12 -2.28
CA ALA A 51 -9.11 -7.63 -3.48
C ALA A 51 -8.20 -8.71 -4.10
N PHE A 52 -7.45 -9.46 -3.29
CA PHE A 52 -6.65 -10.58 -3.79
C PHE A 52 -7.50 -11.75 -4.28
N GLU A 53 -8.60 -12.08 -3.58
CA GLU A 53 -9.55 -13.11 -4.03
C GLU A 53 -10.17 -12.75 -5.39
N THR A 54 -10.65 -11.51 -5.52
CA THR A 54 -11.21 -11.00 -6.78
C THR A 54 -10.17 -11.04 -7.90
N ALA A 55 -8.96 -10.53 -7.64
CA ALA A 55 -7.89 -10.51 -8.62
C ALA A 55 -7.51 -11.94 -9.08
N LEU A 56 -7.48 -12.91 -8.16
CA LEU A 56 -7.20 -14.31 -8.51
C LEU A 56 -8.33 -14.92 -9.36
N ALA A 57 -9.58 -14.62 -9.04
CA ALA A 57 -10.74 -15.13 -9.79
C ALA A 57 -10.83 -14.57 -11.21
N GLU A 58 -10.35 -13.34 -11.44
CA GLU A 58 -10.32 -12.68 -12.75
C GLU A 58 -9.13 -13.11 -13.62
N MET A 59 -8.15 -13.81 -13.05
CA MET A 59 -6.99 -14.30 -13.82
C MET A 59 -7.40 -15.41 -14.78
N ARG A 60 -6.87 -15.34 -16.00
CA ARG A 60 -7.02 -16.42 -16.98
C ARG A 60 -6.42 -17.74 -16.47
N SER A 61 -6.93 -18.84 -17.00
CA SER A 61 -6.32 -20.15 -16.78
C SER A 61 -4.84 -20.16 -17.21
N GLY A 62 -4.00 -20.83 -16.43
CA GLY A 62 -2.56 -20.90 -16.66
C GLY A 62 -1.78 -19.65 -16.22
N PHE A 63 -2.37 -18.71 -15.49
CA PHE A 63 -1.61 -17.63 -14.88
C PHE A 63 -0.56 -18.19 -13.89
N PRO A 64 0.68 -17.66 -13.87
CA PRO A 64 1.71 -18.16 -12.97
C PRO A 64 1.40 -17.83 -11.49
N MET A 65 0.97 -18.83 -10.72
CA MET A 65 0.64 -18.65 -9.30
C MET A 65 1.81 -18.12 -8.47
N ALA A 66 3.05 -18.53 -8.78
CA ALA A 66 4.24 -18.00 -8.12
C ALA A 66 4.37 -16.46 -8.23
N LEU A 67 3.89 -15.86 -9.33
CA LEU A 67 3.88 -14.41 -9.48
C LEU A 67 2.78 -13.76 -8.62
N PHE A 68 1.59 -14.36 -8.57
CA PHE A 68 0.51 -13.92 -7.68
C PHE A 68 0.98 -13.94 -6.22
N ASP A 69 1.54 -15.07 -5.78
CA ASP A 69 2.03 -15.28 -4.41
C ASP A 69 3.14 -14.29 -4.06
N ALA A 70 4.09 -14.04 -4.98
CA ALA A 70 5.16 -13.07 -4.75
C ALA A 70 4.63 -11.64 -4.54
N VAL A 71 3.60 -11.24 -5.29
CA VAL A 71 2.94 -9.93 -5.14
C VAL A 71 2.17 -9.86 -3.82
N ARG A 72 1.36 -10.88 -3.52
CA ARG A 72 0.59 -10.98 -2.26
C ARG A 72 1.50 -10.92 -1.04
N HIS A 73 2.55 -11.73 -1.02
CA HIS A 73 3.53 -11.75 0.05
C HIS A 73 4.20 -10.38 0.26
N GLY A 74 4.57 -9.72 -0.83
CA GLY A 74 5.10 -8.37 -0.76
C GLY A 74 4.11 -7.38 -0.13
N PHE A 75 2.84 -7.43 -0.53
CA PHE A 75 1.79 -6.58 0.02
C PHE A 75 1.59 -6.82 1.52
N GLU A 76 1.46 -8.08 1.95
CA GLU A 76 1.21 -8.47 3.35
C GLU A 76 2.31 -7.95 4.30
N GLN A 77 3.58 -7.99 3.88
CA GLN A 77 4.70 -7.42 4.65
C GLN A 77 4.59 -5.91 4.91
N ARG A 78 3.76 -5.18 4.14
CA ARG A 78 3.71 -3.72 4.13
C ARG A 78 2.37 -3.14 4.54
N VAL A 79 1.26 -3.83 4.33
CA VAL A 79 -0.09 -3.31 4.62
C VAL A 79 -0.26 -2.94 6.10
N GLY A 80 0.34 -3.72 7.02
CA GLY A 80 0.36 -3.43 8.45
C GLY A 80 1.14 -2.17 8.84
N ARG A 81 1.92 -1.59 7.93
CA ARG A 81 2.67 -0.33 8.15
C ARG A 81 1.81 0.91 7.92
N LEU A 82 0.59 0.76 7.40
CA LEU A 82 -0.37 1.84 7.17
C LEU A 82 -1.11 2.21 8.47
N THR A 83 -0.36 2.62 9.49
CA THR A 83 -0.93 3.07 10.75
C THR A 83 -1.29 4.56 10.66
N PRO A 84 -2.51 4.97 11.08
CA PRO A 84 -2.85 6.39 11.21
C PRO A 84 -1.85 7.10 12.13
N MET A 85 -1.59 8.39 11.87
CA MET A 85 -0.85 9.19 12.84
C MET A 85 -1.76 9.41 14.06
N THR A 86 -1.28 9.05 15.25
CA THR A 86 -1.86 9.51 16.52
C THR A 86 -1.78 11.03 16.64
#